data_AF-A0A9W6Y6U1-F1
#
_entry.id   AF-A0A9W6Y6U1-F1
#
_cell.length_a   1.000
_cell.length_b   1.000
_cell.length_c   1.000
_cell.angle_alpha   90.00
_cell.angle_beta   90.00
_cell.angle_gamma   90.00
#
_symmetry.space_group_name_H-M   'P 1'
#
loop_
_entity.id
_entity.type
_entity.pdbx_description
1 polymer ?
#
loop_
_entity_poly.entity_id
_entity_poly.type
_entity_poly.pdbx_seq_one_letter_code
_entity_poly.pdbx_strand_id
1 'polypeptide(L)'
;MEDLEERFTKVSSSAVLIGDKLSTLDGERSRVLETDELMEALLALNDPSSKLTKSSNRLFNILHDPNQLHEASRIVKKMSVFSSELSSPAIAFAVTEIERLSQTTESGLLTEFTNEQQKGNLAGMRKCAESLIEYNDKEKVADRYVWNVMCDRLAKATGEAAVSSLDPIEDLNALFAKILTICTEQFPVVGSVFPAFACDSIRELLVERLFNDPVFGILSFLDQFLSTRPYTESSSPLSAVTDPPTMTNSDLGFSVSLQNNLSYVKLLCATYEKACTFVAEIESIDHSDLVKIPEAFSNQESNSKDDHSTDRQFSVDAADHERIRTFLNLQMHSLFGNHREKYFRTELDLLQSQFKVIFTEVEFPKPPVVSKTKGGASKSKVSATPAAATASTPLSSVSSTQLMPSASATTISSSNLEKDTSALQTETSLVFFESLRTLAEDGTVPAKFAEVIDETIERCEVVLEGSELRWELVTRIFTSFVASFGNDYLGVSYCTWFCVQRTCIMVT
;
A
#
# COMPACT_ATOMS: atom_id res chain seq x y z
N MET A 1 -18.45 -78.56 10.52
CA MET A 1 -17.49 -77.43 10.58
C MET A 1 -18.23 -76.15 10.20
N GLU A 2 -18.93 -76.13 9.06
CA GLU A 2 -19.83 -75.04 8.64
C GLU A 2 -20.89 -74.63 9.69
N ASP A 3 -21.57 -75.59 10.32
CA ASP A 3 -22.62 -75.31 11.33
C ASP A 3 -22.07 -74.68 12.63
N LEU A 4 -20.75 -74.79 12.87
CA LEU A 4 -20.07 -74.12 13.97
C LEU A 4 -19.65 -72.70 13.57
N GLU A 5 -19.19 -72.51 12.33
CA GLU A 5 -18.86 -71.19 11.76
C GLU A 5 -20.10 -70.31 11.63
N GLU A 6 -21.25 -70.88 11.24
CA GLU A 6 -22.52 -70.14 11.16
C GLU A 6 -22.98 -69.67 12.56
N ARG A 7 -22.86 -70.55 13.57
CA ARG A 7 -23.13 -70.19 14.96
C ARG A 7 -22.15 -69.16 15.51
N PHE A 8 -20.86 -69.29 15.20
CA PHE A 8 -19.86 -68.32 15.62
C PHE A 8 -20.14 -66.95 14.99
N THR A 9 -20.40 -66.90 13.68
CA THR A 9 -20.74 -65.67 12.95
C THR A 9 -22.00 -65.00 13.52
N LYS A 10 -23.02 -65.80 13.87
CA LYS A 10 -24.25 -65.30 14.50
C LYS A 10 -24.01 -64.75 15.91
N VAL A 11 -23.18 -65.42 16.71
CA VAL A 11 -22.80 -64.95 18.05
C VAL A 11 -21.94 -63.68 17.96
N SER A 12 -20.97 -63.63 17.06
CA SER A 12 -20.14 -62.44 16.81
C SER A 12 -20.98 -61.25 16.36
N SER A 13 -21.91 -61.44 15.40
CA SER A 13 -22.83 -60.39 14.97
C SER A 13 -23.74 -59.91 16.11
N SER A 14 -24.26 -60.83 16.93
CA SER A 14 -25.06 -60.46 18.10
C SER A 14 -24.25 -59.73 19.17
N ALA A 15 -22.98 -60.11 19.37
CA ALA A 15 -22.09 -59.46 20.32
C ALA A 15 -21.76 -58.03 19.90
N VAL A 16 -21.52 -57.79 18.60
CA VAL A 16 -21.34 -56.45 18.03
C VAL A 16 -22.58 -55.59 18.26
N LEU A 17 -23.78 -56.09 17.95
CA LEU A 17 -25.03 -55.37 18.18
C LEU A 17 -25.28 -55.03 19.65
N ILE A 18 -24.88 -55.91 20.58
CA ILE A 18 -24.95 -55.63 22.01
C ILE A 18 -23.93 -54.56 22.40
N GLY A 19 -22.71 -54.62 21.85
CA GLY A 19 -21.68 -53.60 22.02
C GLY A 19 -22.15 -52.21 21.59
N ASP A 20 -22.74 -52.10 20.40
CA ASP A 20 -23.26 -50.83 19.88
C ASP A 20 -24.39 -50.27 20.76
N LYS A 21 -25.30 -51.13 21.24
CA LYS A 21 -26.38 -50.74 22.16
C LYS A 21 -25.85 -50.28 23.51
N LEU A 22 -24.86 -50.97 24.07
CA LEU A 22 -24.23 -50.56 25.33
C LEU A 22 -23.51 -49.22 25.17
N SER A 23 -22.75 -49.05 24.07
CA SER A 23 -22.10 -47.77 23.75
C SER A 23 -23.10 -46.63 23.62
N THR A 24 -24.26 -46.88 22.99
CA THR A 24 -25.32 -45.87 22.86
C THR A 24 -25.93 -45.54 24.22
N LEU A 25 -26.24 -46.55 25.04
CA LEU A 25 -26.83 -46.38 26.36
C LEU A 25 -25.87 -45.63 27.31
N ASP A 26 -24.58 -45.96 27.29
CA ASP A 26 -23.57 -45.27 28.09
C ASP A 26 -23.45 -43.80 27.67
N GLY A 27 -23.53 -43.51 26.36
CA GLY A 27 -23.59 -42.14 25.84
C GLY A 27 -24.83 -41.39 26.32
N GLU A 28 -26.01 -42.00 26.26
CA GLU A 28 -27.26 -41.40 26.75
C GLU A 28 -27.21 -41.17 28.27
N ARG A 29 -26.72 -42.14 29.03
CA ARG A 29 -26.57 -42.03 30.49
C ARG A 29 -25.63 -40.90 30.86
N SER A 30 -24.48 -40.79 30.19
CA SER A 30 -23.52 -39.70 30.44
C SER A 30 -24.15 -38.34 30.16
N ARG A 31 -24.89 -38.21 29.06
CA ARG A 31 -25.59 -36.97 28.69
C ARG A 31 -26.67 -36.58 29.70
N VAL A 32 -27.43 -37.55 30.23
CA VAL A 32 -28.45 -37.30 31.26
C VAL A 32 -27.81 -36.79 32.55
N LEU A 33 -26.71 -37.41 32.99
CA LEU A 33 -26.00 -36.97 34.20
C LEU A 33 -25.42 -35.56 34.04
N GLU A 34 -24.83 -35.24 32.88
CA GLU A 34 -24.31 -33.89 32.59
C GLU A 34 -25.44 -32.85 32.57
N THR A 35 -26.60 -33.19 31.98
CA THR A 35 -27.77 -32.31 31.95
C THR A 35 -28.33 -32.04 33.34
N ASP A 36 -28.37 -33.07 34.19
CA ASP A 36 -28.83 -32.96 35.58
C ASP A 36 -27.89 -32.06 36.40
N GLU A 37 -26.58 -32.24 36.27
CA GLU A 37 -25.57 -31.41 36.94
C GLU A 37 -25.63 -29.93 36.49
N LEU A 38 -25.83 -29.68 35.19
CA LEU A 38 -26.01 -28.34 34.63
C LEU A 38 -27.32 -27.68 35.08
N MET A 39 -28.41 -28.45 35.16
CA MET A 39 -29.71 -27.96 35.64
C MET A 39 -29.63 -27.57 37.11
N GLU A 40 -29.01 -28.38 37.96
CA GLU A 40 -28.77 -28.04 39.36
C GLU A 40 -27.93 -26.76 39.51
N ALA A 41 -26.86 -26.62 38.73
CA ALA A 41 -26.02 -25.42 38.74
C ALA A 41 -26.80 -24.18 38.28
N LEU A 42 -27.65 -24.32 37.27
CA LEU A 42 -28.48 -23.24 36.74
C LEU A 42 -29.56 -22.82 37.75
N LEU A 43 -30.20 -23.77 38.43
CA LEU A 43 -31.15 -23.47 39.53
C LEU A 43 -30.45 -22.76 40.69
N ALA A 44 -29.23 -23.17 41.05
CA ALA A 44 -28.44 -22.50 42.07
C ALA A 44 -28.08 -21.06 41.67
N LEU A 45 -27.73 -20.82 40.40
CA LEU A 45 -27.50 -19.46 39.89
C LEU A 45 -28.77 -18.62 39.81
N ASN A 46 -29.93 -19.26 39.62
CA ASN A 46 -31.21 -18.57 39.54
C ASN A 46 -31.70 -18.06 40.92
N ASP A 47 -31.17 -18.59 42.02
CA ASP A 47 -31.46 -18.10 43.36
C ASP A 47 -30.59 -16.86 43.68
N PRO A 48 -31.18 -15.67 43.84
CA PRO A 48 -30.42 -14.46 44.16
C PRO A 48 -29.68 -14.53 45.52
N SER A 49 -30.04 -15.47 46.40
CA SER A 49 -29.44 -15.67 47.72
C SER A 49 -28.17 -16.53 47.69
N SER A 50 -27.91 -17.24 46.58
CA SER A 50 -26.83 -18.24 46.48
C SER A 50 -25.42 -17.64 46.39
N LYS A 51 -25.30 -16.33 46.11
CA LYS A 51 -24.03 -15.60 45.97
C LYS A 51 -23.11 -15.66 47.20
N LEU A 52 -23.60 -16.07 48.38
CA LEU A 52 -22.86 -16.07 49.64
C LEU A 52 -22.51 -17.47 50.20
N THR A 53 -22.96 -18.57 49.60
CA THR A 53 -22.80 -19.91 50.17
C THR A 53 -22.21 -20.89 49.18
N LYS A 54 -21.15 -21.62 49.60
CA LYS A 54 -20.64 -22.78 48.86
C LYS A 54 -21.79 -23.75 48.59
N SER A 55 -22.16 -23.92 47.33
CA SER A 55 -23.20 -24.86 46.91
C SER A 55 -22.68 -26.29 47.05
N SER A 56 -23.56 -27.28 47.21
CA SER A 56 -23.18 -28.70 47.07
C SER A 56 -22.77 -29.03 45.63
N ASN A 57 -23.19 -28.23 44.66
CA ASN A 57 -22.89 -28.41 43.25
C ASN A 57 -21.45 -27.99 42.94
N ARG A 58 -20.68 -28.90 42.33
CA ARG A 58 -19.27 -28.70 41.99
C ARG A 58 -19.10 -27.58 40.97
N LEU A 59 -19.92 -27.53 39.92
CA LEU A 59 -19.83 -26.54 38.85
C LEU A 59 -20.02 -25.13 39.40
N PHE A 60 -21.02 -24.92 40.26
CA PHE A 60 -21.27 -23.63 40.91
C PHE A 60 -20.05 -23.12 41.70
N ASN A 61 -19.35 -24.00 42.41
CA ASN A 61 -18.17 -23.63 43.19
C ASN A 61 -16.98 -23.27 42.29
N ILE A 62 -16.78 -23.99 41.17
CA ILE A 62 -15.72 -23.69 40.21
C ILE A 62 -15.94 -22.33 39.55
N LEU A 63 -17.18 -21.99 39.20
CA LEU A 63 -17.54 -20.71 38.57
C LEU A 63 -17.23 -19.49 39.43
N HIS A 64 -17.18 -19.66 40.76
CA HIS A 64 -16.90 -18.59 41.71
C HIS A 64 -15.47 -18.65 42.28
N ASP A 65 -14.65 -19.63 41.87
CA ASP A 65 -13.26 -19.75 42.29
C ASP A 65 -12.33 -18.98 41.34
N PRO A 66 -11.67 -17.89 41.79
CA PRO A 66 -10.77 -17.12 40.96
C PRO A 66 -9.50 -17.88 40.53
N ASN A 67 -9.20 -19.03 41.14
CA ASN A 67 -8.03 -19.84 40.77
C ASN A 67 -8.34 -20.91 39.70
N GLN A 68 -9.61 -21.06 39.31
CA GLN A 68 -10.05 -22.09 38.35
C GLN A 68 -10.63 -21.48 37.07
N LEU A 69 -10.09 -20.34 36.62
CA LEU A 69 -10.60 -19.60 35.45
C LEU A 69 -10.72 -20.45 34.18
N HIS A 70 -9.73 -21.32 33.91
CA HIS A 70 -9.76 -22.20 32.74
C HIS A 70 -10.95 -23.17 32.77
N GLU A 71 -11.18 -23.82 33.91
CA GLU A 71 -12.30 -24.76 34.05
C GLU A 71 -13.64 -24.01 34.11
N ALA A 72 -13.66 -22.85 34.77
CA ALA A 72 -14.82 -21.96 34.77
C ALA A 72 -15.22 -21.55 33.35
N SER A 73 -14.27 -21.24 32.45
CA SER A 73 -14.58 -20.86 31.06
C SER A 73 -15.32 -21.96 30.29
N ARG A 74 -14.90 -23.22 30.46
CA ARG A 74 -15.56 -24.39 29.86
C ARG A 74 -16.97 -24.57 30.39
N ILE A 75 -17.14 -24.45 31.71
CA ILE A 75 -18.44 -24.57 32.38
C ILE A 75 -19.37 -23.44 31.95
N VAL A 76 -18.91 -22.19 31.94
CA VAL A 76 -19.71 -21.03 31.50
C VAL A 76 -20.17 -21.20 30.06
N LYS A 77 -19.30 -21.66 29.15
CA LYS A 77 -19.69 -21.91 27.75
C LYS A 77 -20.80 -22.95 27.65
N LYS A 78 -20.65 -24.07 28.34
CA LYS A 78 -21.68 -25.13 28.39
C LYS A 78 -23.00 -24.59 28.97
N MET A 79 -22.94 -23.83 30.07
CA MET A 79 -24.12 -23.23 30.68
C MET A 79 -24.77 -22.16 29.82
N SER A 80 -23.99 -21.38 29.07
CA SER A 80 -24.52 -20.40 28.11
C SER A 80 -25.32 -21.11 27.01
N VAL A 81 -24.74 -22.13 26.37
CA VAL A 81 -25.43 -22.97 25.37
C VAL A 81 -26.69 -23.61 25.97
N PHE A 82 -26.56 -24.26 27.12
CA PHE A 82 -27.68 -24.91 27.80
C PHE A 82 -28.81 -23.94 28.16
N SER A 83 -28.47 -22.75 28.66
CA SER A 83 -29.46 -21.72 29.01
C SER A 83 -30.18 -21.18 27.78
N SER A 84 -29.50 -21.10 26.63
CA SER A 84 -30.09 -20.68 25.36
C SER A 84 -31.11 -21.70 24.83
N GLU A 85 -30.87 -23.00 25.04
CA GLU A 85 -31.80 -24.07 24.65
C GLU A 85 -33.07 -24.09 25.51
N LEU A 86 -32.97 -23.74 26.79
CA LEU A 86 -34.11 -23.76 27.71
C LEU A 86 -35.07 -22.57 27.53
N SER A 87 -34.59 -21.43 27.03
CA SER A 87 -35.37 -20.25 26.61
C SER A 87 -36.69 -20.06 27.38
N SER A 88 -36.60 -19.76 28.69
CA SER A 88 -37.75 -19.56 29.57
C SER A 88 -37.58 -18.31 30.43
N PRO A 89 -38.62 -17.47 30.61
CA PRO A 89 -38.58 -16.33 31.52
C PRO A 89 -38.24 -16.70 32.98
N ALA A 90 -38.49 -17.95 33.38
CA ALA A 90 -38.23 -18.43 34.73
C ALA A 90 -36.73 -18.47 35.10
N ILE A 91 -35.84 -18.54 34.10
CA ILE A 91 -34.38 -18.62 34.29
C ILE A 91 -33.64 -17.34 33.89
N ALA A 92 -34.37 -16.24 33.67
CA ALA A 92 -33.80 -14.98 33.19
C ALA A 92 -32.71 -14.41 34.11
N PHE A 93 -32.83 -14.61 35.44
CA PHE A 93 -31.81 -14.20 36.39
C PHE A 93 -30.52 -15.02 36.22
N ALA A 94 -30.65 -16.35 36.11
CA ALA A 94 -29.51 -17.23 35.84
C ALA A 94 -28.81 -16.87 34.51
N VAL A 95 -29.55 -16.58 33.44
CA VAL A 95 -28.97 -16.15 32.15
C VAL A 95 -28.16 -14.87 32.30
N THR A 96 -28.69 -13.89 33.03
CA THR A 96 -27.98 -12.63 33.29
C THR A 96 -26.71 -12.86 34.12
N GLU A 97 -26.77 -13.75 35.10
CA GLU A 97 -25.61 -14.10 35.94
C GLU A 97 -24.56 -14.91 35.17
N ILE A 98 -24.98 -15.81 34.26
CA ILE A 98 -24.09 -16.53 33.33
C ILE A 98 -23.35 -15.53 32.44
N GLU A 99 -24.04 -14.52 31.90
CA GLU A 99 -23.41 -13.48 31.08
C GLU A 99 -22.42 -12.62 31.90
N ARG A 100 -22.73 -12.33 33.16
CA ARG A 100 -21.81 -11.65 34.07
C ARG A 100 -20.56 -12.51 34.37
N LEU A 101 -20.75 -13.80 34.64
CA LEU A 101 -19.67 -14.76 34.87
C LEU A 101 -18.82 -14.96 33.62
N SER A 102 -19.44 -14.96 32.44
CA SER A 102 -18.82 -14.94 31.12
C SER A 102 -17.81 -13.80 31.00
N GLN A 103 -18.27 -12.56 31.18
CA GLN A 103 -17.41 -11.37 31.09
C GLN A 103 -16.32 -11.35 32.17
N THR A 104 -16.65 -11.81 33.38
CA THR A 104 -15.68 -11.87 34.50
C THR A 104 -14.57 -12.89 34.20
N THR A 105 -14.93 -14.07 33.71
CA THR A 105 -13.99 -15.15 33.41
C THR A 105 -13.11 -14.78 32.22
N GLU A 106 -13.69 -14.21 31.16
CA GLU A 106 -12.95 -13.72 30.00
C GLU A 106 -11.94 -12.63 30.38
N SER A 107 -12.37 -11.61 31.13
CA SER A 107 -11.50 -10.54 31.59
C SER A 107 -10.37 -11.08 32.49
N GLY A 108 -10.69 -12.02 33.39
CA GLY A 108 -9.71 -12.70 34.22
C GLY A 108 -8.66 -13.45 33.40
N LEU A 109 -9.08 -14.25 32.41
CA LEU A 109 -8.19 -14.98 31.51
C LEU A 109 -7.31 -14.04 30.67
N LEU A 110 -7.85 -12.92 30.18
CA LEU A 110 -7.07 -11.91 29.44
C LEU A 110 -6.04 -11.21 30.32
N THR A 111 -6.38 -10.94 31.58
CA THR A 111 -5.43 -10.41 32.58
C THR A 111 -4.35 -11.43 32.91
N GLU A 112 -4.71 -12.71 33.12
CA GLU A 112 -3.74 -13.79 33.34
C GLU A 112 -2.82 -13.95 32.13
N PHE A 113 -3.37 -13.97 30.91
CA PHE A 113 -2.58 -14.00 29.68
C PHE A 113 -1.57 -12.85 29.60
N THR A 114 -1.98 -11.62 29.92
CA THR A 114 -1.11 -10.44 29.93
C THR A 114 0.01 -10.58 30.98
N ASN A 115 -0.32 -11.07 32.17
CA ASN A 115 0.66 -11.31 33.24
C ASN A 115 1.67 -12.40 32.85
N GLU A 116 1.22 -13.49 32.22
CA GLU A 116 2.11 -14.56 31.76
C GLU A 116 2.98 -14.12 30.59
N GLN A 117 2.47 -13.24 29.71
CA GLN A 117 3.25 -12.61 28.65
C GLN A 117 4.37 -11.72 29.21
N GLN A 118 4.07 -10.90 30.22
CA GLN A 118 5.09 -10.07 30.89
C GLN A 118 6.17 -10.89 31.59
N LYS A 119 5.82 -12.08 32.11
CA LYS A 119 6.77 -13.03 32.70
C LYS A 119 7.56 -13.84 31.67
N GLY A 120 7.16 -13.82 30.40
CA GLY A 120 7.72 -14.67 29.35
C GLY A 120 7.36 -16.15 29.48
N ASN A 121 6.28 -16.49 30.20
CA ASN A 121 5.87 -17.87 30.40
C ASN A 121 4.97 -18.37 29.26
N LEU A 122 5.59 -18.95 28.23
CA LEU A 122 4.89 -19.46 27.04
C LEU A 122 3.85 -20.54 27.35
N ALA A 123 4.11 -21.41 28.34
CA ALA A 123 3.17 -22.47 28.71
C ALA A 123 1.91 -21.91 29.36
N GLY A 124 2.06 -20.89 30.21
CA GLY A 124 0.94 -20.15 30.81
C GLY A 124 0.11 -19.42 29.74
N MET A 125 0.79 -18.69 28.85
CA MET A 125 0.14 -18.02 27.72
C MET A 125 -0.66 -18.99 26.84
N ARG A 126 -0.07 -20.16 26.50
CA ARG A 126 -0.74 -21.19 25.70
C ARG A 126 -2.02 -21.67 26.36
N LYS A 127 -1.96 -22.01 27.65
CA LYS A 127 -3.12 -22.49 28.41
C LYS A 127 -4.24 -21.45 28.46
N CYS A 128 -3.90 -20.18 28.65
CA CYS A 128 -4.86 -19.08 28.59
C CYS A 128 -5.45 -18.90 27.20
N ALA A 129 -4.63 -18.93 26.14
CA ALA A 129 -5.06 -18.81 24.75
C ALA A 129 -5.99 -19.96 24.35
N GLU A 130 -5.66 -21.21 24.68
CA GLU A 130 -6.52 -22.37 24.44
C GLU A 130 -7.88 -22.20 25.12
N SER A 131 -7.89 -21.76 26.38
CA SER A 131 -9.15 -21.56 27.12
C SER A 131 -9.99 -20.42 26.53
N LEU A 132 -9.36 -19.31 26.12
CA LEU A 132 -10.03 -18.17 25.51
C LEU A 132 -10.58 -18.49 24.11
N ILE A 133 -9.82 -19.20 23.29
CA ILE A 133 -10.21 -19.61 21.93
C ILE A 133 -11.35 -20.64 22.00
N GLU A 134 -11.25 -21.61 22.92
CA GLU A 134 -12.33 -22.54 23.19
C GLU A 134 -13.59 -21.79 23.65
N TYR A 135 -13.44 -20.66 24.34
CA TYR A 135 -14.52 -19.90 24.96
C TYR A 135 -15.24 -18.89 24.02
N ASN A 136 -14.56 -17.89 23.46
CA ASN A 136 -15.19 -16.66 22.93
C ASN A 136 -14.52 -16.05 21.67
N ASP A 137 -14.00 -16.91 20.80
CA ASP A 137 -13.29 -16.57 19.56
C ASP A 137 -11.84 -16.09 19.74
N LYS A 138 -11.01 -16.34 18.73
CA LYS A 138 -9.56 -16.07 18.71
C LYS A 138 -9.21 -14.58 18.63
N GLU A 139 -10.14 -13.73 18.21
CA GLU A 139 -9.88 -12.31 17.93
C GLU A 139 -9.45 -11.53 19.17
N LYS A 140 -10.17 -11.65 20.29
CA LYS A 140 -9.88 -10.85 21.51
C LYS A 140 -8.51 -11.17 22.11
N VAL A 141 -8.12 -12.44 22.11
CA VAL A 141 -6.80 -12.85 22.62
C VAL A 141 -5.69 -12.45 21.64
N ALA A 142 -5.95 -12.50 20.33
CA ALA A 142 -5.05 -12.01 19.29
C ALA A 142 -4.81 -10.50 19.42
N ASP A 143 -5.87 -9.71 19.50
CA ASP A 143 -5.81 -8.25 19.69
C ASP A 143 -5.06 -7.90 20.98
N ARG A 144 -5.35 -8.61 22.09
CA ARG A 144 -4.67 -8.38 23.36
C ARG A 144 -3.18 -8.70 23.26
N TYR A 145 -2.80 -9.80 22.62
CA TYR A 145 -1.41 -10.18 22.41
C TYR A 145 -0.66 -9.13 21.59
N VAL A 146 -1.21 -8.75 20.43
CA VAL A 146 -0.62 -7.74 19.54
C VAL A 146 -0.51 -6.41 20.26
N TRP A 147 -1.56 -5.97 20.97
CA TRP A 147 -1.52 -4.75 21.77
C TRP A 147 -0.39 -4.75 22.79
N ASN A 148 -0.20 -5.86 23.53
CA ASN A 148 0.86 -5.98 24.52
C ASN A 148 2.26 -5.89 23.86
N VAL A 149 2.44 -6.56 22.72
CA VAL A 149 3.69 -6.48 21.94
C VAL A 149 3.98 -5.03 21.53
N MET A 150 2.96 -4.31 21.06
CA MET A 150 3.11 -2.90 20.65
C MET A 150 3.41 -1.97 21.84
N CYS A 151 2.73 -2.16 22.97
CA CYS A 151 2.96 -1.37 24.18
C CYS A 151 4.38 -1.55 24.72
N ASP A 152 4.89 -2.78 24.75
CA ASP A 152 6.26 -3.07 25.17
C ASP A 152 7.28 -2.35 24.27
N ARG A 153 6.97 -2.19 22.98
CA ARG A 153 7.82 -1.45 22.04
C ARG A 153 7.74 0.06 22.26
N LEU A 154 6.55 0.62 22.46
CA LEU A 154 6.38 2.03 22.81
C LEU A 154 7.15 2.39 24.09
N ALA A 155 7.09 1.53 25.10
CA ALA A 155 7.83 1.71 26.35
C ALA A 155 9.35 1.70 26.13
N LYS A 156 9.86 0.78 25.30
CA LYS A 156 11.29 0.70 24.96
C LYS A 156 11.75 1.87 24.08
N ALA A 157 10.95 2.27 23.10
CA ALA A 157 11.24 3.39 22.20
C ALA A 157 11.27 4.74 22.91
N THR A 158 10.46 4.93 23.97
CA THR A 158 10.47 6.16 24.78
C THR A 158 11.78 6.31 25.58
N GLY A 159 12.51 5.21 25.82
CA GLY A 159 13.81 5.22 26.51
C GLY A 159 15.02 5.42 25.60
N GLU A 160 14.88 5.18 24.29
CA GLU A 160 15.93 5.41 23.30
C GLU A 160 15.75 6.82 22.72
N ALA A 161 16.66 7.74 23.05
CA ALA A 161 16.70 9.05 22.42
C ALA A 161 16.86 8.83 20.90
N ALA A 162 15.82 9.13 20.13
CA ALA A 162 15.84 9.07 18.68
C ALA A 162 16.92 10.03 18.16
N VAL A 163 18.07 9.48 17.81
CA VAL A 163 19.06 10.20 17.00
C VAL A 163 18.48 10.17 15.60
N SER A 164 17.63 11.15 15.25
CA SER A 164 17.26 11.38 13.86
C SER A 164 18.54 11.59 13.08
N SER A 165 18.81 10.69 12.13
CA SER A 165 19.97 10.83 11.26
C SER A 165 19.75 12.03 10.32
N LEU A 166 20.84 12.51 9.72
CA LEU A 166 20.75 13.56 8.70
C LEU A 166 20.23 13.00 7.36
N ASP A 167 20.18 11.67 7.19
CA ASP A 167 19.68 10.98 6.00
C ASP A 167 18.32 10.32 6.28
N PRO A 168 17.22 10.89 5.77
CA PRO A 168 15.89 10.33 5.96
C PRO A 168 15.76 8.85 5.56
N ILE A 169 16.50 8.37 4.56
CA ILE A 169 16.44 6.97 4.11
C ILE A 169 17.07 6.03 5.15
N GLU A 170 18.09 6.49 5.88
CA GLU A 170 18.69 5.73 6.97
C GLU A 170 17.68 5.55 8.13
N ASP A 171 16.91 6.61 8.45
CA ASP A 171 15.84 6.54 9.45
C ASP A 171 14.74 5.53 9.05
N LEU A 172 14.37 5.49 7.76
CA LEU A 172 13.42 4.48 7.24
C LEU A 172 13.98 3.06 7.36
N ASN A 173 15.24 2.84 6.98
CA ASN A 173 15.88 1.52 7.10
C ASN A 173 15.98 1.08 8.56
N ALA A 174 16.26 2.01 9.49
CA ALA A 174 16.26 1.72 10.91
C ALA A 174 14.87 1.31 11.42
N LEU A 175 13.80 1.95 10.92
CA LEU A 175 12.43 1.53 11.22
C LEU A 175 12.13 0.13 10.68
N PHE A 176 12.48 -0.16 9.42
CA PHE A 176 12.30 -1.50 8.84
C PHE A 176 13.07 -2.56 9.61
N ALA A 177 14.33 -2.31 9.98
CA ALA A 177 15.13 -3.24 10.78
C ALA A 177 14.50 -3.52 12.16
N LYS A 178 13.94 -2.49 12.81
CA LYS A 178 13.20 -2.64 14.07
C LYS A 178 11.97 -3.53 13.88
N ILE A 179 11.19 -3.32 12.83
CA ILE A 179 9.99 -4.11 12.54
C ILE A 179 10.35 -5.57 12.19
N LEU A 180 11.40 -5.79 11.41
CA LEU A 180 11.91 -7.14 11.10
C LEU A 180 12.36 -7.88 12.35
N THR A 181 13.03 -7.18 13.28
CA THR A 181 13.41 -7.74 14.58
C THR A 181 12.18 -8.18 15.37
N ILE A 182 11.10 -7.39 15.35
CA ILE A 182 9.83 -7.75 16.00
C ILE A 182 9.25 -9.02 15.38
N CYS A 183 9.15 -9.06 14.05
CA CYS A 183 8.58 -10.23 13.36
C CYS A 183 9.40 -11.49 13.66
N THR A 184 10.73 -11.39 13.60
CA THR A 184 11.67 -12.49 13.90
C THR A 184 11.55 -13.00 15.33
N GLU A 185 11.34 -12.11 16.31
CA GLU A 185 11.19 -12.50 17.72
C GLU A 185 9.80 -13.04 18.05
N GLN A 186 8.74 -12.51 17.42
CA GLN A 186 7.36 -12.80 17.81
C GLN A 186 6.73 -13.95 17.01
N PHE A 187 7.08 -14.17 15.75
CA PHE A 187 6.50 -15.26 14.95
C PHE A 187 6.72 -16.66 15.58
N PRO A 188 7.89 -16.97 16.18
CA PRO A 188 8.10 -18.25 16.86
C PRO A 188 7.27 -18.36 18.15
N VAL A 189 7.09 -17.23 18.85
CA VAL A 189 6.27 -17.14 20.05
C VAL A 189 4.80 -17.41 19.71
N VAL A 190 4.31 -16.84 18.60
CA VAL A 190 2.95 -17.10 18.10
C VAL A 190 2.74 -18.59 17.83
N GLY A 191 3.67 -19.25 17.13
CA GLY A 191 3.61 -20.70 16.89
C GLY A 191 3.71 -21.55 18.17
N SER A 192 4.32 -21.00 19.23
CA SER A 192 4.43 -21.67 20.53
C SER A 192 3.24 -21.44 21.45
N VAL A 193 2.48 -20.36 21.27
CA VAL A 193 1.38 -19.98 22.18
C VAL A 193 0.02 -20.33 21.61
N PHE A 194 -0.17 -20.20 20.30
CA PHE A 194 -1.47 -20.33 19.66
C PHE A 194 -1.59 -21.64 18.87
N PRO A 195 -2.82 -22.17 18.71
CA PRO A 195 -3.09 -23.27 17.81
C PRO A 195 -2.76 -22.91 16.35
N ALA A 196 -2.33 -23.89 15.55
CA ALA A 196 -1.90 -23.67 14.16
C ALA A 196 -2.90 -22.86 13.31
N PHE A 197 -4.20 -23.15 13.41
CA PHE A 197 -5.25 -22.46 12.64
C PHE A 197 -5.42 -20.96 13.00
N ALA A 198 -4.84 -20.50 14.10
CA ALA A 198 -4.91 -19.12 14.54
C ALA A 198 -3.62 -18.34 14.26
N CYS A 199 -2.49 -19.04 14.05
CA CYS A 199 -1.17 -18.43 13.91
C CYS A 199 -1.12 -17.40 12.78
N ASP A 200 -1.58 -17.75 11.56
CA ASP A 200 -1.50 -16.85 10.41
C ASP A 200 -2.28 -15.56 10.65
N SER A 201 -3.51 -15.68 11.15
CA SER A 201 -4.34 -14.50 11.47
C SER A 201 -3.70 -13.58 12.50
N ILE A 202 -2.92 -14.12 13.43
CA ILE A 202 -2.24 -13.34 14.47
C ILE A 202 -0.99 -12.67 13.91
N ARG A 203 -0.22 -13.37 13.04
CA ARG A 203 0.94 -12.79 12.35
C ARG A 203 0.50 -11.68 11.40
N GLU A 204 -0.55 -11.90 10.61
CA GLU A 204 -1.17 -10.89 9.75
C GLU A 204 -1.61 -9.67 10.57
N LEU A 205 -2.34 -9.87 11.67
CA LEU A 205 -2.78 -8.78 12.55
C LEU A 205 -1.60 -8.00 13.15
N LEU A 206 -0.53 -8.68 13.56
CA LEU A 206 0.67 -8.03 14.08
C LEU A 206 1.32 -7.14 12.99
N VAL A 207 1.50 -7.68 11.79
CA VAL A 207 2.07 -6.94 10.66
C VAL A 207 1.17 -5.77 10.26
N GLU A 208 -0.14 -5.98 10.18
CA GLU A 208 -1.11 -4.91 9.88
C GLU A 208 -0.96 -3.75 10.85
N ARG A 209 -0.87 -4.04 12.15
CA ARG A 209 -0.70 -3.00 13.18
C ARG A 209 0.67 -2.34 13.08
N LEU A 210 1.73 -3.06 12.73
CA LEU A 210 3.07 -2.48 12.51
C LEU A 210 3.11 -1.55 11.29
N PHE A 211 2.29 -1.80 10.27
CA PHE A 211 2.18 -0.93 9.11
C PHE A 211 1.34 0.33 9.40
N ASN A 212 0.22 0.17 10.11
CA ASN A 212 -0.83 1.19 10.21
C ASN A 212 -0.87 1.96 11.54
N ASP A 213 -0.02 1.62 12.52
CA ASP A 213 -0.04 2.34 13.80
C ASP A 213 0.24 3.85 13.62
N PRO A 214 -0.56 4.74 14.23
CA PRO A 214 -0.42 6.18 14.03
C PRO A 214 0.86 6.78 14.65
N VAL A 215 1.45 6.13 15.64
CA VAL A 215 2.61 6.64 16.41
C VAL A 215 3.92 6.12 15.86
N PHE A 216 4.00 4.83 15.51
CA PHE A 216 5.24 4.19 15.05
C PHE A 216 5.09 3.42 13.73
N GLY A 217 3.89 3.40 13.16
CA GLY A 217 3.63 2.66 11.94
C GLY A 217 4.31 3.25 10.72
N ILE A 218 4.62 2.36 9.78
CA ILE A 218 5.28 2.72 8.51
C ILE A 218 4.49 3.79 7.77
N LEU A 219 3.15 3.72 7.75
CA LEU A 219 2.31 4.68 7.05
C LEU A 219 2.49 6.11 7.58
N SER A 220 2.41 6.28 8.90
CA SER A 220 2.57 7.59 9.55
C SER A 220 3.97 8.17 9.30
N PHE A 221 4.99 7.31 9.39
CA PHE A 221 6.37 7.69 9.08
C PHE A 221 6.53 8.09 7.61
N LEU A 222 6.00 7.30 6.67
CA LEU A 222 6.07 7.57 5.23
C LEU A 222 5.35 8.85 4.85
N ASP A 223 4.16 9.10 5.40
CA ASP A 223 3.41 10.34 5.16
C ASP A 223 4.21 11.55 5.64
N GLN A 224 4.79 11.48 6.84
CA GLN A 224 5.67 12.54 7.34
C GLN A 224 6.92 12.67 6.46
N PHE A 225 7.60 11.57 6.17
CA PHE A 225 8.85 11.51 5.41
C PHE A 225 8.70 12.04 3.97
N LEU A 226 7.61 11.69 3.27
CA LEU A 226 7.32 12.13 1.91
C LEU A 226 6.66 13.53 1.84
N SER A 227 6.08 14.01 2.95
CA SER A 227 5.52 15.36 3.05
C SER A 227 6.53 16.40 3.55
N THR A 228 7.55 15.97 4.31
CA THR A 228 8.60 16.86 4.81
C THR A 228 9.50 17.25 3.65
N ARG A 229 9.37 18.50 3.21
CA ARG A 229 10.17 19.11 2.16
C ARG A 229 11.66 18.84 2.43
N PRO A 230 12.47 18.40 1.45
CA PRO A 230 13.92 18.29 1.66
C PRO A 230 14.43 19.69 2.00
N TYR A 231 14.77 19.90 3.26
CA TYR A 231 15.41 21.12 3.74
C TYR A 231 16.90 20.97 3.46
N THR A 232 17.27 20.92 2.19
CA THR A 232 18.67 21.02 1.75
C THR A 232 18.86 22.38 1.11
N GLU A 233 19.07 23.38 1.95
CA GLU A 233 20.16 24.33 1.74
C GLU A 233 20.50 24.97 3.09
N SER A 234 21.73 24.72 3.54
CA SER A 234 22.28 25.32 4.75
C SER A 234 22.18 26.83 4.65
N SER A 235 21.55 27.45 5.65
CA SER A 235 21.82 28.83 6.02
C SER A 235 23.32 28.98 6.35
N SER A 236 24.11 29.47 5.40
CA SER A 236 25.35 30.20 5.70
C SER A 236 25.05 31.69 5.59
N PRO A 237 25.15 32.47 6.68
CA PRO A 237 25.13 33.92 6.59
C PRO A 237 26.53 34.43 6.20
N LEU A 238 26.56 35.55 5.48
CA LEU A 238 27.72 36.33 5.02
C LEU A 238 28.49 35.79 3.80
N SER A 239 28.25 36.42 2.65
CA SER A 239 29.15 37.47 2.16
C SER A 239 28.43 38.34 1.12
N ALA A 240 28.24 39.61 1.45
CA ALA A 240 27.90 40.64 0.48
C ALA A 240 29.09 40.87 -0.47
N VAL A 241 28.83 41.18 -1.74
CA VAL A 241 29.32 42.38 -2.45
C VAL A 241 28.99 42.30 -3.97
N THR A 242 28.17 43.28 -4.38
CA THR A 242 27.96 43.95 -5.69
C THR A 242 27.44 43.26 -6.96
N ASP A 243 26.30 43.83 -7.38
CA ASP A 243 25.77 44.13 -8.72
C ASP A 243 24.96 43.07 -9.52
N PRO A 244 23.72 43.41 -9.96
CA PRO A 244 22.80 42.47 -10.61
C PRO A 244 22.80 42.60 -12.14
N PRO A 245 22.42 41.52 -12.86
CA PRO A 245 21.54 41.65 -14.00
C PRO A 245 20.15 41.14 -13.60
N THR A 246 19.16 41.92 -14.01
CA THR A 246 17.72 41.72 -13.81
C THR A 246 17.27 40.33 -14.31
N MET A 247 17.22 39.35 -13.41
CA MET A 247 16.52 38.08 -13.62
C MET A 247 15.15 38.19 -12.95
N THR A 248 14.11 37.91 -13.72
CA THR A 248 12.72 37.93 -13.30
C THR A 248 12.46 36.91 -12.17
N ASN A 249 11.76 37.32 -11.10
CA ASN A 249 11.37 36.47 -9.95
C ASN A 249 10.60 35.18 -10.35
N SER A 250 10.18 35.06 -11.60
CA SER A 250 9.49 33.91 -12.19
C SER A 250 10.41 32.71 -12.46
N ASP A 251 11.69 32.93 -12.78
CA ASP A 251 12.60 31.85 -13.20
C ASP A 251 13.19 31.08 -12.01
N LEU A 252 13.43 31.76 -10.89
CA LEU A 252 13.85 31.13 -9.63
C LEU A 252 12.76 30.22 -9.04
N GLY A 253 11.49 30.61 -9.15
CA GLY A 253 10.36 29.80 -8.66
C GLY A 253 10.18 28.51 -9.45
N PHE A 254 10.43 28.55 -10.76
CA PHE A 254 10.33 27.39 -11.65
C PHE A 254 11.42 26.34 -11.35
N SER A 255 12.67 26.79 -11.19
CA SER A 255 13.81 25.91 -10.88
C SER A 255 13.67 25.20 -9.53
N VAL A 256 13.22 25.90 -8.49
CA VAL A 256 13.05 25.33 -7.15
C VAL A 256 11.88 24.33 -7.11
N SER A 257 10.79 24.60 -7.83
CA SER A 257 9.65 23.68 -7.92
C SER A 257 10.02 22.38 -8.65
N LEU A 258 10.76 22.49 -9.76
CA LEU A 258 11.26 21.34 -10.53
C LEU A 258 12.17 20.45 -9.67
N GLN A 259 13.12 21.08 -8.95
CA GLN A 259 14.05 20.37 -8.09
C GLN A 259 13.34 19.64 -6.94
N ASN A 260 12.32 20.25 -6.34
CA ASN A 260 11.52 19.62 -5.29
C ASN A 260 10.74 18.41 -5.83
N ASN A 261 10.14 18.52 -7.01
CA ASN A 261 9.41 17.42 -7.64
C ASN A 261 10.34 16.26 -8.01
N LEU A 262 11.52 16.55 -8.57
CA LEU A 262 12.52 15.53 -8.89
C LEU A 262 13.04 14.83 -7.63
N SER A 263 13.30 15.60 -6.57
CA SER A 263 13.73 15.06 -5.28
C SER A 263 12.65 14.17 -4.66
N TYR A 264 11.38 14.58 -4.73
CA TYR A 264 10.24 13.78 -4.29
C TYR A 264 10.13 12.45 -5.06
N VAL A 265 10.22 12.50 -6.39
CA VAL A 265 10.18 11.30 -7.25
C VAL A 265 11.31 10.33 -6.92
N LYS A 266 12.55 10.81 -6.83
CA LYS A 266 13.71 9.98 -6.48
C LYS A 266 13.58 9.36 -5.09
N LEU A 267 13.14 10.16 -4.12
CA LEU A 267 12.92 9.70 -2.74
C LEU A 267 11.83 8.63 -2.68
N LEU A 268 10.71 8.82 -3.40
CA LEU A 268 9.63 7.85 -3.49
C LEU A 268 10.08 6.52 -4.12
N CYS A 269 10.85 6.57 -5.21
CA CYS A 269 11.38 5.35 -5.84
C CYS A 269 12.28 4.58 -4.88
N ALA A 270 13.26 5.25 -4.26
CA ALA A 270 14.16 4.61 -3.31
C ALA A 270 13.40 4.01 -2.10
N THR A 271 12.40 4.73 -1.60
CA THR A 271 11.53 4.29 -0.51
C THR A 271 10.73 3.05 -0.88
N TYR A 272 10.19 3.01 -2.11
CA TYR A 272 9.43 1.88 -2.60
C TYR A 272 10.31 0.62 -2.76
N GLU A 273 11.52 0.76 -3.32
CA GLU A 273 12.48 -0.35 -3.45
C GLU A 273 12.86 -0.94 -2.08
N LYS A 274 13.11 -0.05 -1.09
CA LYS A 274 13.39 -0.48 0.28
C LYS A 274 12.21 -1.19 0.91
N ALA A 275 10.99 -0.69 0.71
CA ALA A 275 9.79 -1.34 1.20
C ALA A 275 9.55 -2.72 0.54
N CYS A 276 9.86 -2.88 -0.75
CA CYS A 276 9.81 -4.18 -1.43
C CYS A 276 10.81 -5.18 -0.85
N THR A 277 12.05 -4.72 -0.60
CA THR A 277 13.09 -5.55 0.04
C THR A 277 12.64 -5.99 1.44
N PHE A 278 12.12 -5.04 2.23
CA PHE A 278 11.58 -5.30 3.56
C PHE A 278 10.43 -6.30 3.56
N VAL A 279 9.49 -6.19 2.62
CA VAL A 279 8.38 -7.15 2.47
C VAL A 279 8.91 -8.56 2.14
N ALA A 280 9.87 -8.68 1.23
CA ALA A 280 10.49 -9.96 0.91
C ALA A 280 11.21 -10.59 2.11
N GLU A 281 11.80 -9.77 3.00
CA GLU A 281 12.39 -10.23 4.25
C GLU A 281 11.33 -10.74 5.24
N ILE A 282 10.17 -10.09 5.35
CA ILE A 282 9.04 -10.60 6.16
C ILE A 282 8.56 -11.95 5.64
N GLU A 283 8.40 -12.10 4.32
CA GLU A 283 8.04 -13.38 3.69
C GLU A 283 9.04 -14.48 4.10
N SER A 284 10.35 -14.20 4.03
CA SER A 284 11.41 -15.12 4.43
C SER A 284 11.37 -15.52 5.91
N ILE A 285 11.01 -14.60 6.81
CA ILE A 285 10.89 -14.86 8.26
C ILE A 285 9.75 -15.84 8.52
N ASP A 286 8.59 -15.64 7.91
CA ASP A 286 7.43 -16.52 8.08
C ASP A 286 7.73 -17.96 7.62
N HIS A 287 8.48 -18.11 6.53
CA HIS A 287 8.96 -19.41 6.05
C HIS A 287 9.93 -20.11 7.00
N SER A 288 10.82 -19.36 7.63
CA SER A 288 11.86 -19.91 8.49
C SER A 288 11.30 -20.56 9.76
N ASP A 289 10.10 -20.17 10.18
CA ASP A 289 9.41 -20.74 11.33
C ASP A 289 8.60 -22.00 11.00
N LEU A 290 8.02 -22.09 9.80
CA LEU A 290 7.26 -23.29 9.37
C LEU A 290 8.17 -24.53 9.23
N VAL A 291 9.41 -24.35 8.78
CA VAL A 291 10.39 -25.45 8.63
C VAL A 291 10.88 -26.00 9.98
N LYS A 292 10.68 -25.27 11.09
CA LYS A 292 11.27 -25.60 12.39
C LYS A 292 10.35 -26.31 13.37
N ILE A 293 9.08 -26.56 13.06
CA ILE A 293 8.20 -27.32 13.95
C ILE A 293 8.57 -28.80 13.83
N PRO A 294 9.30 -29.41 14.80
CA PRO A 294 9.64 -30.81 14.74
C PRO A 294 8.37 -31.59 15.12
N GLU A 295 8.05 -32.61 14.32
CA GLU A 295 7.09 -33.67 14.62
C GLU A 295 7.46 -34.37 15.94
N ALA A 296 7.14 -33.75 17.07
CA ALA A 296 7.49 -34.26 18.39
C ALA A 296 6.26 -34.62 19.22
N PHE A 297 5.11 -34.93 18.59
CA PHE A 297 3.97 -35.55 19.29
C PHE A 297 3.13 -36.41 18.34
N SER A 298 3.68 -37.53 17.87
CA SER A 298 2.85 -38.67 17.44
C SER A 298 3.62 -39.98 17.63
N ASN A 299 3.58 -40.50 18.85
CA ASN A 299 3.84 -41.92 19.10
C ASN A 299 2.49 -42.61 19.26
N GLN A 300 1.95 -43.16 18.17
CA GLN A 300 1.15 -44.37 18.26
C GLN A 300 1.26 -45.18 16.97
N GLU A 301 1.67 -46.44 17.16
CA GLU A 301 1.92 -47.46 16.15
C GLU A 301 0.79 -47.56 15.12
N SER A 302 1.13 -47.56 13.82
CA SER A 302 0.69 -48.62 12.92
C SER A 302 1.45 -48.58 11.60
N ASN A 303 1.80 -49.78 11.18
CA ASN A 303 2.64 -50.16 10.07
C ASN A 303 1.81 -50.17 8.78
N SER A 304 2.02 -49.21 7.88
CA SER A 304 1.71 -49.36 6.44
C SER A 304 2.48 -48.34 5.61
N LYS A 305 3.30 -48.86 4.68
CA LYS A 305 3.88 -48.10 3.57
C LYS A 305 2.75 -47.46 2.75
N ASP A 306 2.67 -46.14 2.73
CA ASP A 306 1.98 -45.39 1.68
C ASP A 306 2.78 -44.11 1.35
N ASP A 307 3.16 -44.01 0.07
CA ASP A 307 4.10 -43.05 -0.52
C ASP A 307 3.39 -41.73 -0.92
N HIS A 308 2.44 -41.26 -0.10
CA HIS A 308 1.54 -40.13 -0.41
C HIS A 308 1.59 -38.96 0.59
N SER A 309 2.43 -39.02 1.63
CA SER A 309 2.52 -37.96 2.64
C SER A 309 3.30 -36.72 2.17
N THR A 310 4.25 -36.89 1.25
CA THR A 310 5.12 -35.77 0.82
C THR A 310 4.38 -34.77 -0.08
N ASP A 311 3.51 -35.26 -0.97
CA ASP A 311 2.81 -34.41 -1.95
C ASP A 311 1.73 -33.51 -1.31
N ARG A 312 1.16 -33.96 -0.18
CA ARG A 312 0.15 -33.21 0.57
C ARG A 312 0.76 -32.09 1.42
N GLN A 313 1.95 -32.32 2.00
CA GLN A 313 2.68 -31.32 2.79
C GLN A 313 3.09 -30.12 1.92
N PHE A 314 3.64 -30.37 0.73
CA PHE A 314 4.04 -29.31 -0.22
C PHE A 314 2.86 -28.44 -0.70
N SER A 315 1.65 -28.99 -0.74
CA SER A 315 0.46 -28.26 -1.21
C SER A 315 -0.10 -27.26 -0.18
N VAL A 316 0.06 -27.56 1.11
CA VAL A 316 -0.42 -26.68 2.21
C VAL A 316 0.54 -25.51 2.39
N ASP A 317 1.85 -25.79 2.39
CA ASP A 317 2.89 -24.75 2.50
C ASP A 317 2.83 -23.72 1.35
N ALA A 318 2.43 -24.16 0.15
CA ALA A 318 2.27 -23.29 -1.01
C ALA A 318 1.06 -22.34 -0.89
N ALA A 319 -0.05 -22.82 -0.32
CA ALA A 319 -1.26 -22.03 -0.13
C ALA A 319 -1.07 -20.97 0.98
N ASP A 320 -0.39 -21.34 2.07
CA ASP A 320 -0.09 -20.42 3.16
C ASP A 320 0.92 -19.35 2.72
N HIS A 321 1.89 -19.72 1.88
CA HIS A 321 2.82 -18.76 1.25
C HIS A 321 2.10 -17.76 0.34
N GLU A 322 1.16 -18.22 -0.49
CA GLU A 322 0.42 -17.31 -1.38
C GLU A 322 -0.46 -16.34 -0.57
N ARG A 323 -0.94 -16.77 0.60
CA ARG A 323 -1.75 -15.94 1.50
C ARG A 323 -0.95 -14.78 2.09
N ILE A 324 0.19 -15.02 2.74
CA ILE A 324 0.99 -13.95 3.35
C ILE A 324 1.51 -12.98 2.28
N ARG A 325 1.93 -13.49 1.12
CA ARG A 325 2.33 -12.69 -0.03
C ARG A 325 1.21 -11.78 -0.52
N THR A 326 -0.01 -12.31 -0.64
CA THR A 326 -1.18 -11.51 -1.04
C THR A 326 -1.49 -10.42 0.00
N PHE A 327 -1.45 -10.77 1.29
CA PHE A 327 -1.66 -9.83 2.39
C PHE A 327 -0.62 -8.70 2.39
N LEU A 328 0.67 -9.00 2.27
CA LEU A 328 1.74 -8.00 2.24
C LEU A 328 1.64 -7.10 1.00
N ASN A 329 1.24 -7.66 -0.14
CA ASN A 329 0.96 -6.86 -1.33
C ASN A 329 -0.19 -5.86 -1.09
N LEU A 330 -1.25 -6.26 -0.39
CA LEU A 330 -2.33 -5.34 -0.01
C LEU A 330 -1.85 -4.23 0.91
N GLN A 331 -0.98 -4.54 1.88
CA GLN A 331 -0.36 -3.52 2.74
C GLN A 331 0.47 -2.53 1.94
N MET A 332 1.28 -3.02 0.98
CA MET A 332 2.04 -2.17 0.05
C MET A 332 1.15 -1.26 -0.80
N HIS A 333 0.02 -1.78 -1.27
CA HIS A 333 -0.96 -0.98 -2.01
C HIS A 333 -1.58 0.11 -1.13
N SER A 334 -1.85 -0.19 0.14
CA SER A 334 -2.35 0.80 1.11
C SER A 334 -1.32 1.88 1.41
N LEU A 335 -0.05 1.51 1.64
CA LEU A 335 1.04 2.45 1.92
C LEU A 335 1.31 3.43 0.78
N PHE A 336 1.35 2.93 -0.46
CA PHE A 336 1.78 3.72 -1.62
C PHE A 336 0.63 4.19 -2.50
N GLY A 337 -0.62 3.79 -2.25
CA GLY A 337 -1.76 4.10 -3.11
C GLY A 337 -1.92 5.59 -3.41
N ASN A 338 -1.95 6.42 -2.36
CA ASN A 338 -2.04 7.88 -2.50
C ASN A 338 -0.81 8.48 -3.21
N HIS A 339 0.38 7.91 -2.96
CA HIS A 339 1.63 8.38 -3.55
C HIS A 339 1.78 7.99 -5.01
N ARG A 340 1.24 6.85 -5.46
CA ARG A 340 1.24 6.41 -6.86
C ARG A 340 0.45 7.36 -7.76
N GLU A 341 -0.70 7.85 -7.31
CA GLU A 341 -1.45 8.88 -8.04
C GLU A 341 -0.71 10.21 -8.10
N LYS A 342 -0.11 10.64 -6.99
CA LYS A 342 0.68 11.87 -6.94
C LYS A 342 1.92 11.77 -7.82
N TYR A 343 2.59 10.62 -7.79
CA TYR A 343 3.73 10.28 -8.65
C TYR A 343 3.37 10.43 -10.12
N PHE A 344 2.27 9.80 -10.57
CA PHE A 344 1.79 9.89 -11.94
C PHE A 344 1.67 11.34 -12.45
N ARG A 345 1.04 12.22 -11.67
CA ARG A 345 0.87 13.64 -12.05
C ARG A 345 2.21 14.38 -12.04
N THR A 346 3.02 14.15 -11.01
CA THR A 346 4.31 14.84 -10.82
C THR A 346 5.32 14.46 -11.91
N GLU A 347 5.36 13.19 -12.32
CA GLU A 347 6.26 12.69 -13.36
C GLU A 347 5.91 13.29 -14.74
N LEU A 348 4.61 13.42 -15.07
CA LEU A 348 4.18 14.11 -16.29
C LEU A 348 4.54 15.60 -16.29
N ASP A 349 4.35 16.29 -15.16
CA ASP A 349 4.72 17.70 -15.00
C ASP A 349 6.24 17.90 -15.12
N LEU A 350 7.03 16.98 -14.55
CA LEU A 350 8.49 16.95 -14.68
C LEU A 350 8.91 16.79 -16.14
N LEU A 351 8.34 15.83 -16.86
CA LEU A 351 8.63 15.58 -18.27
C LEU A 351 8.36 16.82 -19.14
N GLN A 352 7.19 17.45 -18.96
CA GLN A 352 6.84 18.68 -19.68
C GLN A 352 7.75 19.86 -19.33
N SER A 353 8.14 19.97 -18.07
CA SER A 353 9.01 21.05 -17.60
C SER A 353 10.45 20.86 -18.10
N GLN A 354 10.96 19.63 -18.11
CA GLN A 354 12.26 19.31 -18.70
C GLN A 354 12.28 19.55 -20.21
N PHE A 355 11.19 19.17 -20.92
CA PHE A 355 11.06 19.52 -22.33
C PHE A 355 11.17 21.02 -22.57
N LYS A 356 10.48 21.85 -21.76
CA LYS A 356 10.56 23.31 -21.89
C LYS A 356 11.98 23.84 -21.67
N VAL A 357 12.71 23.29 -20.70
CA VAL A 357 14.12 23.67 -20.45
C VAL A 357 14.99 23.32 -21.66
N ILE A 358 14.91 22.08 -22.17
CA ILE A 358 15.64 21.65 -23.36
C ILE A 358 15.25 22.52 -24.57
N PHE A 359 13.97 22.85 -24.72
CA PHE A 359 13.49 23.68 -25.81
C PHE A 359 13.98 25.14 -25.71
N THR A 360 14.16 25.69 -24.51
CA THR A 360 14.72 27.03 -24.32
C THR A 360 16.22 27.13 -24.62
N GLU A 361 16.95 26.00 -24.64
CA GLU A 361 18.34 25.96 -25.10
C GLU A 361 18.45 26.16 -26.63
N VAL A 362 17.35 26.03 -27.36
CA VAL A 362 17.31 26.18 -28.81
C VAL A 362 17.18 27.66 -29.19
N GLU A 363 18.28 28.28 -29.63
CA GLU A 363 18.23 29.59 -30.25
C GLU A 363 17.67 29.50 -31.69
N PHE A 364 16.38 29.74 -31.84
CA PHE A 364 15.78 29.90 -33.16
C PHE A 364 16.28 31.20 -33.81
N PRO A 365 16.84 31.14 -35.04
CA PRO A 365 17.28 32.34 -35.74
C PRO A 365 16.09 33.27 -35.98
N LYS A 366 16.25 34.56 -35.65
CA LYS A 366 15.23 35.59 -35.88
C LYS A 366 15.21 35.95 -37.37
N PRO A 367 14.02 36.08 -38.00
CA PRO A 367 13.95 36.47 -39.40
C PRO A 367 14.59 37.86 -39.60
N PRO A 368 15.34 38.07 -40.69
CA PRO A 368 15.99 39.35 -40.94
C PRO A 368 14.94 40.47 -41.00
N VAL A 369 15.06 41.44 -40.09
CA VAL A 369 14.15 42.58 -40.00
C VAL A 369 14.36 43.47 -41.23
N VAL A 370 13.36 43.55 -42.10
CA VAL A 370 13.35 44.50 -43.22
C VAL A 370 13.21 45.90 -42.64
N SER A 371 14.34 46.62 -42.50
CA SER A 371 14.36 48.01 -42.06
C SER A 371 13.74 48.90 -43.14
N LYS A 372 12.46 49.26 -42.97
CA LYS A 372 11.86 50.38 -43.72
C LYS A 372 12.37 51.70 -43.15
N THR A 373 13.30 52.33 -43.84
CA THR A 373 13.76 53.69 -43.54
C THR A 373 12.71 54.73 -43.97
N LYS A 374 12.09 55.37 -42.96
CA LYS A 374 11.79 56.81 -42.84
C LYS A 374 10.92 57.52 -43.91
N GLY A 375 9.65 57.75 -43.55
CA GLY A 375 8.83 58.87 -44.02
C GLY A 375 7.80 59.22 -42.94
N GLY A 376 8.00 60.33 -42.23
CA GLY A 376 7.20 60.70 -41.05
C GLY A 376 5.94 61.49 -41.36
N ALA A 377 4.92 61.36 -40.49
CA ALA A 377 4.08 62.46 -40.02
C ALA A 377 3.16 61.98 -38.87
N SER A 378 3.46 62.49 -37.68
CA SER A 378 2.54 63.07 -36.67
C SER A 378 1.26 62.34 -36.21
N LYS A 379 1.31 62.00 -34.90
CA LYS A 379 0.28 62.16 -33.84
C LYS A 379 -1.13 61.59 -34.09
N SER A 380 -1.54 60.65 -33.24
CA SER A 380 -2.26 60.97 -32.00
C SER A 380 -2.53 59.74 -31.13
N LYS A 381 -2.33 59.96 -29.83
CA LYS A 381 -2.52 59.09 -28.66
C LYS A 381 -3.98 59.14 -28.24
N VAL A 382 -4.65 58.01 -28.04
CA VAL A 382 -5.65 57.84 -26.97
C VAL A 382 -5.61 56.39 -26.48
N SER A 383 -5.51 56.27 -25.16
CA SER A 383 -5.56 55.05 -24.36
C SER A 383 -7.00 54.61 -24.12
N ALA A 384 -7.24 53.33 -23.87
CA ALA A 384 -8.01 52.88 -22.70
C ALA A 384 -8.03 51.35 -22.61
N THR A 385 -8.01 50.93 -21.35
CA THR A 385 -7.84 49.60 -20.76
C THR A 385 -9.17 48.80 -20.76
N PRO A 386 -9.30 47.65 -20.07
CA PRO A 386 -9.96 46.44 -20.60
C PRO A 386 -11.35 46.21 -19.96
N ALA A 387 -12.06 45.18 -20.40
CA ALA A 387 -13.11 44.56 -19.58
C ALA A 387 -13.24 43.07 -19.86
N ALA A 388 -13.19 42.30 -18.78
CA ALA A 388 -13.60 40.91 -18.62
C ALA A 388 -15.10 40.74 -19.00
N ALA A 389 -15.71 39.56 -19.16
CA ALA A 389 -15.51 38.30 -18.45
C ALA A 389 -16.28 37.14 -19.12
N THR A 390 -16.02 35.93 -18.60
CA THR A 390 -16.93 34.79 -18.37
C THR A 390 -17.35 33.87 -19.53
N ALA A 391 -16.60 32.75 -19.62
CA ALA A 391 -17.04 31.36 -19.48
C ALA A 391 -18.46 30.93 -19.89
N SER A 392 -18.55 29.95 -20.81
CA SER A 392 -19.21 28.65 -20.60
C SER A 392 -19.09 27.74 -21.85
N THR A 393 -18.51 26.55 -21.66
CA THR A 393 -18.64 25.33 -22.49
C THR A 393 -20.01 24.66 -22.15
N PRO A 394 -20.55 23.61 -22.85
CA PRO A 394 -19.87 22.67 -23.75
C PRO A 394 -20.65 22.05 -24.96
N LEU A 395 -19.87 21.30 -25.76
CA LEU A 395 -20.18 20.07 -26.53
C LEU A 395 -21.17 20.09 -27.73
N SER A 396 -20.65 19.81 -28.95
CA SER A 396 -20.84 18.52 -29.69
C SER A 396 -20.65 18.63 -31.23
N SER A 397 -19.69 17.84 -31.74
CA SER A 397 -19.79 16.90 -32.87
C SER A 397 -19.94 17.32 -34.37
N VAL A 398 -19.10 16.64 -35.17
CA VAL A 398 -19.24 16.14 -36.57
C VAL A 398 -18.82 17.01 -37.77
N SER A 399 -17.79 16.48 -38.45
CA SER A 399 -17.36 16.49 -39.86
C SER A 399 -18.15 17.27 -40.93
N SER A 400 -17.43 17.95 -41.84
CA SER A 400 -17.41 17.58 -43.28
C SER A 400 -16.47 18.45 -44.13
N THR A 401 -15.91 17.76 -45.12
CA THR A 401 -15.11 18.12 -46.29
C THR A 401 -15.79 19.12 -47.24
N GLN A 402 -15.05 20.07 -47.83
CA GLN A 402 -15.21 20.62 -49.21
C GLN A 402 -14.15 21.72 -49.44
N LEU A 403 -13.14 21.50 -50.28
CA LEU A 403 -13.06 21.78 -51.74
C LEU A 403 -13.26 23.26 -52.15
N MET A 404 -12.15 23.81 -52.67
CA MET A 404 -11.91 25.04 -53.46
C MET A 404 -12.94 25.27 -54.60
N PRO A 405 -13.16 26.51 -55.11
CA PRO A 405 -12.23 27.11 -56.08
C PRO A 405 -12.06 28.67 -56.12
N SER A 406 -10.83 29.05 -56.43
CA SER A 406 -10.35 30.02 -57.43
C SER A 406 -10.68 31.52 -57.44
N ALA A 407 -9.57 32.26 -57.52
CA ALA A 407 -9.24 33.37 -58.43
C ALA A 407 -9.74 34.79 -58.12
N SER A 408 -8.77 35.68 -57.90
CA SER A 408 -8.62 36.87 -58.74
C SER A 408 -7.17 37.36 -58.70
N ALA A 409 -6.55 37.33 -59.88
CA ALA A 409 -5.29 37.97 -60.18
C ALA A 409 -5.54 39.45 -60.52
N THR A 410 -4.68 40.34 -60.05
CA THR A 410 -4.55 41.68 -60.61
C THR A 410 -3.07 42.00 -60.78
N THR A 411 -2.68 42.10 -62.04
CA THR A 411 -1.42 42.62 -62.57
C THR A 411 -1.15 44.05 -62.13
N ILE A 412 0.08 44.34 -61.71
CA ILE A 412 0.71 45.67 -61.87
C ILE A 412 2.14 45.46 -62.35
N SER A 413 2.50 46.23 -63.36
CA SER A 413 3.71 46.13 -64.16
C SER A 413 4.85 47.01 -63.61
N SER A 414 6.06 46.44 -63.62
CA SER A 414 7.39 47.02 -63.93
C SER A 414 7.88 48.32 -63.27
N SER A 415 9.06 48.29 -62.64
CA SER A 415 10.29 48.88 -63.21
C SER A 415 11.55 48.61 -62.35
N ASN A 416 12.68 48.81 -63.04
CA ASN A 416 14.07 48.39 -62.83
C ASN A 416 14.87 49.04 -61.68
N LEU A 417 15.91 48.31 -61.26
CA LEU A 417 17.28 48.76 -60.91
C LEU A 417 17.54 49.43 -59.55
N GLU A 418 17.97 48.64 -58.54
CA GLU A 418 19.14 48.94 -57.69
C GLU A 418 19.80 47.61 -57.27
N LYS A 419 21.01 47.34 -57.78
CA LYS A 419 21.66 46.02 -57.74
C LYS A 419 22.58 45.81 -56.53
N ASP A 420 22.83 46.82 -55.70
CA ASP A 420 23.89 46.74 -54.69
C ASP A 420 23.38 46.53 -53.24
N THR A 421 22.08 46.74 -52.97
CA THR A 421 21.46 46.43 -51.66
C THR A 421 20.97 44.98 -51.56
N SER A 422 20.78 44.32 -52.71
CA SER A 422 20.29 42.94 -52.81
C SER A 422 21.30 41.91 -52.34
N ALA A 423 22.61 42.14 -52.53
CA ALA A 423 23.65 41.20 -52.14
C ALA A 423 23.73 41.01 -50.62
N LEU A 424 23.71 42.11 -49.85
CA LEU A 424 23.73 42.05 -48.37
C LEU A 424 22.47 41.37 -47.82
N GLN A 425 21.31 41.60 -48.43
CA GLN A 425 20.04 41.01 -48.02
C GLN A 425 19.97 39.50 -48.35
N THR A 426 20.59 39.10 -49.48
CA THR A 426 20.71 37.69 -49.89
C THR A 426 21.72 36.94 -49.03
N GLU A 427 22.84 37.58 -48.67
CA GLU A 427 23.88 37.00 -47.81
C GLU A 427 23.39 36.85 -46.36
N THR A 428 22.67 37.85 -45.82
CA THR A 428 22.00 37.74 -44.51
C THR A 428 20.90 36.66 -44.52
N SER A 429 20.20 36.50 -45.65
CA SER A 429 19.20 35.45 -45.82
C SER A 429 19.85 34.07 -45.94
N LEU A 430 20.98 33.93 -46.65
CA LEU A 430 21.73 32.68 -46.78
C LEU A 430 22.29 32.20 -45.44
N VAL A 431 22.86 33.11 -44.64
CA VAL A 431 23.31 32.81 -43.28
C VAL A 431 22.14 32.35 -42.40
N PHE A 432 20.97 32.99 -42.53
CA PHE A 432 19.75 32.57 -41.86
C PHE A 432 19.25 31.18 -42.31
N PHE A 433 19.33 30.86 -43.61
CA PHE A 433 18.98 29.54 -44.16
C PHE A 433 19.95 28.45 -43.73
N GLU A 434 21.25 28.77 -43.68
CA GLU A 434 22.29 27.86 -43.23
C GLU A 434 22.13 27.59 -41.73
N SER A 435 21.82 28.60 -40.91
CA SER A 435 21.46 28.44 -39.50
C SER A 435 20.18 27.60 -39.28
N LEU A 436 19.16 27.76 -40.12
CA LEU A 436 17.95 26.91 -40.05
C LEU A 436 18.22 25.47 -40.49
N ARG A 437 19.10 25.25 -41.48
CA ARG A 437 19.54 23.90 -41.88
C ARG A 437 20.33 23.25 -40.75
N THR A 438 21.29 23.95 -40.14
CA THR A 438 22.06 23.41 -39.02
C THR A 438 21.17 23.10 -37.82
N LEU A 439 20.10 23.88 -37.59
CA LEU A 439 19.12 23.61 -36.54
C LEU A 439 18.22 22.42 -36.86
N ALA A 440 17.85 22.22 -38.14
CA ALA A 440 17.07 21.05 -38.57
C ALA A 440 17.89 19.75 -38.60
N GLU A 441 19.21 19.86 -38.75
CA GLU A 441 20.17 18.74 -38.66
C GLU A 441 20.65 18.50 -37.21
N ASP A 442 20.34 19.40 -36.28
CA ASP A 442 20.69 19.28 -34.86
C ASP A 442 19.78 18.27 -34.14
N GLY A 443 20.27 17.04 -34.05
CA GLY A 443 19.61 15.94 -33.32
C GLY A 443 19.74 16.03 -31.79
N THR A 444 20.42 17.03 -31.23
CA THR A 444 20.71 17.08 -29.79
C THR A 444 19.46 17.23 -28.93
N VAL A 445 18.47 18.01 -29.35
CA VAL A 445 17.19 18.18 -28.64
C VAL A 445 16.37 16.88 -28.62
N PRO A 446 16.14 16.18 -29.76
CA PRO A 446 15.53 14.86 -29.74
C PRO A 446 16.30 13.85 -28.88
N ALA A 447 17.64 13.84 -28.95
CA ALA A 447 18.46 12.90 -28.18
C ALA A 447 18.36 13.14 -26.67
N LYS A 448 18.52 14.38 -26.22
CA LYS A 448 18.36 14.76 -24.80
C LYS A 448 16.96 14.47 -24.28
N PHE A 449 15.93 14.71 -25.08
CA PHE A 449 14.56 14.44 -24.65
C PHE A 449 14.24 12.94 -24.63
N ALA A 450 14.83 12.14 -25.53
CA ALA A 450 14.74 10.68 -25.49
C ALA A 450 15.38 10.13 -24.21
N GLU A 451 16.56 10.62 -23.81
CA GLU A 451 17.20 10.23 -22.54
C GLU A 451 16.28 10.52 -21.34
N VAL A 452 15.63 11.69 -21.30
CA VAL A 452 14.68 12.03 -20.22
C VAL A 452 13.46 11.09 -20.22
N ILE A 453 12.96 10.71 -21.40
CA ILE A 453 11.86 9.75 -21.52
C ILE A 453 12.28 8.37 -21.00
N ASP A 454 13.47 7.90 -21.39
CA ASP A 454 13.99 6.59 -20.96
C ASP A 454 14.16 6.56 -19.44
N GLU A 455 14.77 7.59 -18.85
CA GLU A 455 14.89 7.71 -17.39
C GLU A 455 13.52 7.76 -16.68
N THR A 456 12.52 8.43 -17.26
CA THR A 456 11.15 8.45 -16.72
C THR A 456 10.53 7.06 -16.79
N ILE A 457 10.68 6.33 -17.90
CA ILE A 457 10.14 4.98 -18.05
C ILE A 457 10.77 4.04 -17.01
N GLU A 458 12.09 4.07 -16.83
CA GLU A 458 12.79 3.26 -15.82
C GLU A 458 12.23 3.50 -14.41
N ARG A 459 12.03 4.77 -14.01
CA ARG A 459 11.41 5.10 -12.71
C ARG A 459 9.97 4.64 -12.58
N CYS A 460 9.21 4.67 -13.68
CA CYS A 460 7.82 4.21 -13.70
C CYS A 460 7.72 2.71 -13.44
N GLU A 461 8.69 1.92 -13.90
CA GLU A 461 8.68 0.46 -13.69
C GLU A 461 8.75 0.08 -12.22
N VAL A 462 9.46 0.87 -11.40
CA VAL A 462 9.63 0.65 -9.97
C VAL A 462 8.34 0.98 -9.21
N VAL A 463 7.86 2.23 -9.27
CA VAL A 463 6.76 2.69 -8.40
C VAL A 463 5.39 2.17 -8.83
N LEU A 464 5.19 1.97 -10.13
CA LEU A 464 3.92 1.53 -10.72
C LEU A 464 3.92 0.04 -11.10
N GLU A 465 4.83 -0.76 -10.54
CA GLU A 465 4.84 -2.20 -10.76
C GLU A 465 3.47 -2.81 -10.39
N GLY A 466 2.91 -3.61 -11.30
CA GLY A 466 1.59 -4.24 -11.14
C GLY A 466 0.38 -3.29 -11.20
N SER A 467 0.57 -1.99 -11.44
CA SER A 467 -0.52 -1.01 -11.52
C SER A 467 -0.96 -0.73 -12.96
N GLU A 468 -2.27 -0.56 -13.19
CA GLU A 468 -2.80 -0.10 -14.49
C GLU A 468 -2.31 1.30 -14.87
N LEU A 469 -1.94 2.12 -13.87
CA LEU A 469 -1.37 3.45 -14.06
C LEU A 469 -0.07 3.42 -14.86
N ARG A 470 0.66 2.29 -14.84
CA ARG A 470 1.88 2.09 -15.64
C ARG A 470 1.60 2.31 -17.12
N TRP A 471 0.60 1.62 -17.66
CA TRP A 471 0.27 1.68 -19.09
C TRP A 471 -0.34 3.02 -19.47
N GLU A 472 -1.12 3.61 -18.57
CA GLU A 472 -1.63 4.96 -18.77
C GLU A 472 -0.48 5.97 -18.85
N LEU A 473 0.51 5.88 -17.96
CA LEU A 473 1.63 6.82 -17.90
C LEU A 473 2.49 6.72 -19.16
N VAL A 474 2.85 5.50 -19.58
CA VAL A 474 3.58 5.27 -20.84
C VAL A 474 2.83 5.86 -22.04
N THR A 475 1.51 5.68 -22.10
CA THR A 475 0.68 6.24 -23.18
C THR A 475 0.68 7.78 -23.15
N ARG A 476 0.63 8.38 -21.95
CA ARG A 476 0.67 9.84 -21.77
C ARG A 476 2.04 10.42 -22.08
N ILE A 477 3.13 9.74 -21.72
CA ILE A 477 4.50 10.11 -22.09
C ILE A 477 4.61 10.14 -23.61
N PHE A 478 4.16 9.09 -24.30
CA PHE A 478 4.17 9.03 -25.76
C PHE A 478 3.32 10.14 -26.39
N THR A 479 2.12 10.40 -25.86
CA THR A 479 1.25 11.47 -26.35
C THR A 479 1.89 12.85 -26.13
N SER A 480 2.55 13.05 -24.98
CA SER A 480 3.29 14.28 -24.67
C SER A 480 4.47 14.45 -25.61
N PHE A 481 5.20 13.37 -25.91
CA PHE A 481 6.27 13.39 -26.92
C PHE A 481 5.74 13.83 -28.28
N VAL A 482 4.64 13.24 -28.76
CA VAL A 482 4.04 13.62 -30.05
C VAL A 482 3.58 15.08 -30.05
N ALA A 483 2.99 15.57 -28.96
CA ALA A 483 2.55 16.96 -28.85
C ALA A 483 3.74 17.94 -28.84
N SER A 484 4.70 17.73 -27.95
CA SER A 484 5.88 18.59 -27.76
C SER A 484 6.83 18.54 -28.96
N PHE A 485 7.13 17.35 -29.48
CA PHE A 485 8.01 17.21 -30.64
C PHE A 485 7.29 17.54 -31.95
N GLY A 486 6.07 17.04 -32.15
CA GLY A 486 5.31 17.22 -33.38
C GLY A 486 4.79 18.65 -33.58
N ASN A 487 4.15 19.23 -32.56
CA ASN A 487 3.53 20.55 -32.68
C ASN A 487 4.50 21.68 -32.34
N ASP A 488 5.25 21.56 -31.25
CA ASP A 488 6.05 22.69 -30.75
C ASP A 488 7.44 22.74 -31.40
N TYR A 489 8.12 21.61 -31.57
CA TYR A 489 9.46 21.58 -32.19
C TYR A 489 9.41 21.53 -33.73
N LEU A 490 8.74 20.52 -34.30
CA LEU A 490 8.60 20.40 -35.75
C LEU A 490 7.63 21.46 -36.29
N GLY A 491 6.49 21.72 -35.64
CA GLY A 491 5.54 22.73 -36.12
C GLY A 491 6.11 24.15 -36.16
N VAL A 492 6.94 24.55 -35.20
CA VAL A 492 7.69 25.84 -35.27
C VAL A 492 8.74 25.77 -36.38
N SER A 493 9.51 24.70 -36.49
CA SER A 493 10.51 24.55 -37.56
C SER A 493 9.88 24.62 -38.96
N TYR A 494 8.74 23.96 -39.18
CA TYR A 494 7.98 23.99 -40.43
C TYR A 494 7.28 25.32 -40.66
N CYS A 495 6.66 25.97 -39.66
CA CYS A 495 6.07 27.29 -39.81
C CYS A 495 7.12 28.36 -40.10
N THR A 496 8.31 28.25 -39.51
CA THR A 496 9.44 29.14 -39.80
C THR A 496 9.90 28.93 -41.24
N TRP A 497 10.06 27.67 -41.66
CA TRP A 497 10.32 27.32 -43.06
C TRP A 497 9.24 27.84 -44.03
N PHE A 498 7.96 27.69 -43.70
CA PHE A 498 6.84 28.09 -44.57
C PHE A 498 6.69 29.61 -44.65
N CYS A 499 6.80 30.33 -43.53
CA CYS A 499 6.84 31.80 -43.51
C CYS A 499 8.02 32.32 -44.35
N VAL A 500 9.17 31.67 -44.27
CA VAL A 500 10.38 32.05 -45.02
C VAL A 500 10.24 31.71 -46.51
N GLN A 501 9.65 30.57 -46.86
CA GLN A 501 9.38 30.19 -48.26
C GLN A 501 8.35 31.13 -48.90
N ARG A 502 7.33 31.57 -48.14
CA ARG A 502 6.36 32.58 -48.58
C ARG A 502 6.98 33.97 -48.73
N THR A 503 7.97 34.30 -47.90
CA THR A 503 8.72 35.57 -47.98
C THR A 503 9.69 35.55 -49.17
N CYS A 504 10.36 34.42 -49.46
CA CYS A 504 11.19 34.26 -50.66
C CYS A 504 10.36 34.29 -51.96
N ILE A 505 9.20 33.64 -51.98
CA ILE A 505 8.28 33.66 -53.15
C ILE A 505 7.68 35.06 -53.39
N MET A 506 7.60 35.92 -52.36
CA MET A 506 7.17 37.31 -52.53
C MET A 506 8.30 38.28 -52.93
N VAL A 507 9.56 37.85 -52.86
CA VAL A 507 10.75 38.67 -53.17
C VAL A 507 11.36 38.31 -54.53
N THR A 508 11.10 37.11 -55.07
CA THR A 508 11.28 36.75 -56.49
C THR A 508 10.09 37.17 -57.33
#